data_AF-A0A067F0F7-F1
#
_entry.id   AF-A0A067F0F7-F1
#
_cell.length_a   1.000
_cell.length_b   1.000
_cell.length_c   1.000
_cell.angle_alpha   90.00
_cell.angle_beta   90.00
_cell.angle_gamma   90.00
#
_symmetry.space_group_name_H-M   'P 1'
#
loop_
_entity.id
_entity.type
_entity.pdbx_description
1 polymer ?
#
loop_
_entity_poly.entity_id
_entity_poly.type
_entity_poly.pdbx_seq_one_letter_code
_entity_poly.pdbx_strand_id
1 'polypeptide(L)'
;MSNSSWRRLFFTRRFDLSRYFSSSSRAEVFDPPPLSPLRRVVVTGIGMVTPLGCGAETTWRRLIVGECGIREITPEDLKMGNFDRETQLHAFGQLTSKVAAVVPCGISSGEFNEDSWLNSKDHRSIARFIAYALCAADEALHDAKWLPSDQGQKERTGVSIGGGIGSISDTVDAAQMICEKRLRRLSPFFIPRILINMASGHVSMKYGFQ
;
A
#
# COMPACT_ATOMS: atom_id res chain seq x y z
N MET A 1 26.64 -7.79 -84.43
CA MET A 1 26.51 -6.32 -84.56
C MET A 1 25.82 -5.79 -83.33
N SER A 2 26.43 -4.74 -82.77
CA SER A 2 25.96 -3.86 -81.71
C SER A 2 24.44 -3.57 -81.72
N ASN A 3 23.75 -3.60 -80.58
CA ASN A 3 23.48 -2.37 -79.82
C ASN A 3 22.65 -2.60 -78.54
N SER A 4 23.09 -1.88 -77.50
CA SER A 4 22.40 -1.41 -76.30
C SER A 4 21.00 -0.82 -76.59
N SER A 5 20.03 -0.59 -75.69
CA SER A 5 20.06 -0.19 -74.28
C SER A 5 18.61 -0.01 -73.72
N TRP A 6 18.50 0.03 -72.39
CA TRP A 6 17.46 0.64 -71.52
C TRP A 6 16.19 -0.16 -71.14
N ARG A 7 16.05 -0.48 -69.84
CA ARG A 7 15.23 0.30 -68.89
C ARG A 7 15.25 -0.22 -67.43
N ARG A 8 15.77 0.66 -66.56
CA ARG A 8 15.36 1.06 -65.20
C ARG A 8 14.84 0.01 -64.18
N LEU A 9 15.71 -0.22 -63.20
CA LEU A 9 15.53 -0.40 -61.75
C LEU A 9 14.13 -0.16 -61.15
N PHE A 10 13.64 -1.16 -60.41
CA PHE A 10 12.94 -0.96 -59.14
C PHE A 10 13.67 -1.74 -58.04
N PHE A 11 13.93 -1.02 -56.95
CA PHE A 11 14.72 -1.45 -55.80
C PHE A 11 13.77 -2.03 -54.73
N THR A 12 14.01 -3.26 -54.29
CA THR A 12 13.53 -3.75 -52.98
C THR A 12 14.73 -4.33 -52.25
N ARG A 13 15.30 -3.56 -51.31
CA ARG A 13 16.33 -4.04 -50.39
C ARG A 13 15.68 -4.89 -49.30
N ARG A 14 15.85 -6.21 -49.35
CA ARG A 14 16.00 -7.03 -48.14
C ARG A 14 17.49 -7.33 -47.99
N PHE A 15 18.14 -6.63 -47.07
CA PHE A 15 19.49 -6.98 -46.65
C PHE A 15 19.38 -8.14 -45.67
N ASP A 16 19.75 -9.32 -46.15
CA ASP A 16 20.11 -10.46 -45.34
C ASP A 16 21.59 -10.32 -44.99
N LEU A 17 21.91 -10.27 -43.69
CA LEU A 17 23.28 -10.21 -43.18
C LEU A 17 23.42 -11.25 -42.10
N SER A 18 23.79 -12.45 -42.54
CA SER A 18 24.40 -13.49 -41.73
C SER A 18 25.60 -12.92 -40.97
N ARG A 19 25.56 -12.98 -39.64
CA ARG A 19 26.75 -12.88 -38.80
C ARG A 19 26.96 -14.20 -38.08
N TYR A 20 28.02 -14.86 -38.53
CA TYR A 20 28.72 -15.96 -37.90
C TYR A 20 28.93 -15.69 -36.41
N PHE A 21 28.35 -16.52 -35.54
CA PHE A 21 28.83 -16.67 -34.17
C PHE A 21 29.90 -17.76 -34.14
N SER A 22 31.10 -17.34 -33.75
CA SER A 22 32.26 -18.19 -33.51
C SER A 22 31.93 -19.32 -32.53
N SER A 23 32.26 -20.55 -32.91
CA SER A 23 32.14 -21.76 -32.09
C SER A 23 33.27 -21.85 -31.06
N SER A 24 33.35 -20.92 -30.11
CA SER A 24 34.21 -21.06 -28.93
C SER A 24 33.72 -20.24 -27.73
N SER A 25 32.59 -20.66 -27.17
CA SER A 25 32.35 -20.66 -25.73
C SER A 25 31.07 -21.47 -25.56
N ARG A 26 31.12 -22.55 -24.77
CA ARG A 26 29.89 -23.11 -24.24
C ARG A 26 29.19 -21.93 -23.58
N ALA A 27 28.00 -21.57 -24.06
CA ALA A 27 27.12 -20.74 -23.25
C ALA A 27 27.07 -21.44 -21.91
N GLU A 28 27.65 -20.85 -20.87
CA GLU A 28 27.44 -21.29 -19.51
C GLU A 28 25.96 -21.04 -19.25
N VAL A 29 25.16 -22.05 -19.60
CA VAL A 29 23.79 -22.18 -19.16
C VAL A 29 23.92 -22.21 -17.66
N PHE A 30 23.56 -21.10 -17.00
CA PHE A 30 23.52 -21.05 -15.55
C PHE A 30 22.73 -22.27 -15.06
N ASP A 31 23.39 -23.11 -14.26
CA ASP A 31 22.71 -24.22 -13.63
C ASP A 31 21.50 -23.69 -12.83
N PRO A 32 20.39 -24.44 -12.74
CA PRO A 32 19.28 -24.04 -11.91
C PRO A 32 19.78 -23.80 -10.48
N PRO A 33 19.31 -22.74 -9.80
CA PRO A 33 19.76 -22.43 -8.45
C PRO A 33 19.56 -23.65 -7.56
N PRO A 34 20.51 -23.93 -6.64
CA PRO A 34 20.43 -25.09 -5.78
C PRO A 34 19.12 -25.03 -4.98
N LEU A 35 18.45 -26.18 -4.86
CA LEU A 35 17.22 -26.31 -4.08
C LEU A 35 17.55 -25.97 -2.63
N SER A 36 17.12 -24.81 -2.17
CA SER A 36 17.23 -24.44 -0.76
C SER A 36 16.28 -25.32 0.06
N PRO A 37 16.71 -25.89 1.19
CA PRO A 37 15.82 -26.66 2.04
C PRO A 37 14.64 -25.78 2.49
N LEU A 38 13.43 -26.32 2.40
CA LEU A 38 12.22 -25.63 2.84
C LEU A 38 12.31 -25.38 4.35
N ARG A 39 12.39 -24.11 4.73
CA ARG A 39 12.39 -23.71 6.14
C ARG A 39 10.97 -23.75 6.68
N ARG A 40 10.80 -24.24 7.90
CA ARG A 40 9.53 -24.11 8.63
C ARG A 40 9.32 -22.65 9.03
N VAL A 41 8.09 -22.19 8.92
CA VAL A 41 7.67 -20.83 9.31
C VAL A 41 6.57 -20.96 10.35
N VAL A 42 6.61 -20.12 11.38
CA VAL A 42 5.64 -20.09 12.46
C VAL A 42 5.17 -18.65 12.70
N VAL A 43 3.95 -18.49 13.23
CA VAL A 43 3.43 -17.19 13.67
C VAL A 43 3.80 -16.99 15.13
N THR A 44 4.48 -15.89 15.45
CA THR A 44 4.94 -15.59 16.82
C THR A 44 4.28 -14.38 17.44
N GLY A 45 3.61 -13.53 16.64
CA GLY A 45 2.87 -12.39 17.15
C GLY A 45 1.78 -11.95 16.19
N ILE A 46 0.71 -11.38 16.74
CA ILE A 46 -0.48 -10.93 16.01
C ILE A 46 -0.84 -9.52 16.47
N GLY A 47 -1.28 -8.68 15.54
CA GLY A 47 -1.84 -7.37 15.84
C GLY A 47 -3.01 -7.04 14.92
N MET A 48 -4.01 -6.34 15.43
CA MET A 48 -5.28 -6.13 14.74
C MET A 48 -5.86 -4.73 14.98
N VAL A 49 -6.30 -4.10 13.90
CA VAL A 49 -7.14 -2.90 13.93
C VAL A 49 -8.39 -3.20 13.12
N THR A 50 -9.54 -3.33 13.78
CA THR A 50 -10.78 -3.82 13.15
C THR A 50 -12.01 -3.02 13.58
N PRO A 51 -13.16 -3.18 12.90
CA PRO A 51 -14.43 -2.64 13.36
C PRO A 51 -14.91 -3.19 14.70
N LEU A 52 -14.41 -4.35 15.14
CA LEU A 52 -14.68 -4.86 16.49
C LEU A 52 -13.77 -4.23 17.53
N GLY A 53 -12.71 -3.53 17.15
CA GLY A 53 -11.83 -2.82 18.07
C GLY A 53 -10.38 -2.79 17.60
N CYS A 54 -9.60 -1.96 18.29
CA CYS A 54 -8.15 -1.95 18.22
C CYS A 54 -7.59 -2.94 19.25
N GLY A 55 -6.70 -3.82 18.80
CA GLY A 55 -6.10 -4.89 19.58
C GLY A 55 -6.62 -6.28 19.19
N ALA A 56 -5.71 -7.25 19.07
CA ALA A 56 -6.01 -8.65 18.76
C ALA A 56 -6.87 -9.29 19.84
N GLU A 57 -6.54 -9.10 21.12
CA GLU A 57 -7.31 -9.63 22.24
C GLU A 57 -8.73 -9.05 22.28
N THR A 58 -8.86 -7.72 22.18
CA THR A 58 -10.15 -7.02 22.15
C THR A 58 -11.01 -7.51 21.00
N THR A 59 -10.44 -7.59 19.79
CA THR A 59 -11.12 -8.06 18.59
C THR A 59 -11.59 -9.51 18.76
N TRP A 60 -10.70 -10.40 19.23
CA TRP A 60 -11.00 -11.82 19.39
C TRP A 60 -12.09 -12.06 20.44
N ARG A 61 -12.01 -11.40 21.59
CA ARG A 61 -13.03 -11.52 22.65
C ARG A 61 -14.40 -11.13 22.13
N ARG A 62 -14.51 -9.99 21.45
CA ARG A 62 -15.77 -9.48 20.86
C ARG A 62 -16.31 -10.41 19.77
N LEU A 63 -15.41 -10.95 18.94
CA LEU A 63 -15.76 -11.93 17.92
C LEU A 63 -16.39 -13.20 18.51
N ILE A 64 -15.79 -13.76 19.57
CA ILE A 64 -16.26 -15.00 20.20
C ILE A 64 -17.63 -14.84 20.85
N VAL A 65 -17.93 -13.68 21.43
CA VAL A 65 -19.26 -13.41 22.02
C VAL A 65 -20.30 -13.00 20.97
N GLY A 66 -19.93 -12.95 19.69
CA GLY A 66 -20.86 -12.64 18.59
C GLY A 66 -21.20 -11.16 18.44
N GLU A 67 -20.34 -10.25 18.91
CA GLU A 67 -20.52 -8.82 18.62
C GLU A 67 -20.35 -8.54 17.13
N CYS A 68 -21.07 -7.52 16.63
CA CYS A 68 -21.05 -7.11 15.23
C CYS A 68 -20.53 -5.67 15.11
N GLY A 69 -19.49 -5.47 14.30
CA GLY A 69 -18.94 -4.14 14.03
C GLY A 69 -19.66 -3.38 12.91
N ILE A 70 -20.68 -3.99 12.28
CA ILE A 70 -21.49 -3.33 11.25
C ILE A 70 -22.51 -2.44 11.94
N ARG A 71 -22.57 -1.18 11.53
CA ARG A 71 -23.57 -0.22 11.99
C ARG A 71 -24.10 0.62 10.83
N GLU A 72 -25.18 1.34 11.10
CA GLU A 72 -25.62 2.43 10.24
C GLU A 72 -24.53 3.51 10.18
N ILE A 73 -24.24 3.99 8.97
CA ILE A 73 -23.33 5.13 8.76
C ILE A 73 -24.10 6.43 8.94
N THR A 74 -23.41 7.44 9.48
CA THR A 74 -23.94 8.80 9.60
C THR A 74 -23.28 9.71 8.55
N PRO A 75 -23.82 10.91 8.29
CA PRO A 75 -23.18 11.87 7.39
C PRO A 75 -21.72 12.18 7.78
N GLU A 76 -21.40 12.10 9.07
CA GLU A 76 -20.06 12.35 9.62
C GLU A 76 -19.05 11.26 9.23
N ASP A 77 -19.51 10.05 8.90
CA ASP A 77 -18.66 8.96 8.39
C ASP A 77 -18.15 9.19 6.97
N LEU A 78 -18.82 10.04 6.19
CA LEU A 78 -18.40 10.39 4.83
C LEU A 78 -17.14 11.26 4.79
N LYS A 79 -16.72 11.79 5.95
CA LYS A 79 -15.53 12.64 6.11
C LYS A 79 -15.48 13.82 5.13
N MET A 80 -16.65 14.36 4.76
CA MET A 80 -16.84 15.49 3.86
C MET A 80 -16.72 16.86 4.58
N GLY A 81 -15.71 17.01 5.46
CA GLY A 81 -15.59 18.17 6.36
C GLY A 81 -15.41 19.53 5.67
N ASN A 82 -15.02 19.54 4.39
CA ASN A 82 -14.82 20.75 3.59
C ASN A 82 -16.09 21.22 2.85
N PHE A 83 -17.19 20.47 2.96
CA PHE A 83 -18.46 20.78 2.30
C PHE A 83 -19.48 21.29 3.31
N ASP A 84 -20.39 22.14 2.85
CA ASP A 84 -21.50 22.63 3.65
C ASP A 84 -22.47 21.48 4.05
N ARG A 85 -23.28 21.73 5.08
CA ARG A 85 -24.17 20.70 5.63
C ARG A 85 -25.23 20.22 4.63
N GLU A 86 -25.70 21.10 3.74
CA GLU A 86 -26.70 20.74 2.73
C GLU A 86 -26.11 19.74 1.73
N THR A 87 -24.90 20.01 1.22
CA THR A 87 -24.17 19.10 0.33
C THR A 87 -23.90 17.75 0.99
N GLN A 88 -23.48 17.73 2.27
CA GLN A 88 -23.26 16.49 3.01
C GLN A 88 -24.54 15.64 3.12
N LEU A 89 -25.65 16.27 3.49
CA LEU A 89 -26.94 15.58 3.65
C LEU A 89 -27.49 15.10 2.30
N HIS A 90 -27.34 15.90 1.24
CA HIS A 90 -27.72 15.52 -0.11
C HIS A 90 -26.93 14.29 -0.59
N ALA A 91 -25.60 14.30 -0.45
CA ALA A 91 -24.75 13.17 -0.81
C ALA A 91 -25.10 11.90 0.00
N PHE A 92 -25.27 12.04 1.32
CA PHE A 92 -25.71 10.94 2.18
C PHE A 92 -27.08 10.37 1.78
N GLY A 93 -28.01 11.23 1.38
CA GLY A 93 -29.34 10.85 0.90
C GLY A 93 -29.32 10.02 -0.39
N GLN A 94 -28.30 10.19 -1.23
CA GLN A 94 -28.14 9.47 -2.49
C GLN A 94 -27.49 8.08 -2.34
N LEU A 95 -26.95 7.76 -1.16
CA LEU A 95 -26.31 6.46 -0.92
C LEU A 95 -27.37 5.34 -0.88
N THR A 96 -27.23 4.36 -1.77
CA THR A 96 -28.07 3.15 -1.77
C THR A 96 -27.82 2.29 -0.54
N SER A 97 -26.56 2.19 -0.10
CA SER A 97 -26.18 1.48 1.13
C SER A 97 -25.85 2.49 2.24
N LYS A 98 -26.45 2.28 3.42
CA LYS A 98 -26.25 3.10 4.62
C LYS A 98 -25.68 2.30 5.80
N VAL A 99 -24.99 1.19 5.52
CA VAL A 99 -24.33 0.37 6.52
C VAL A 99 -22.86 0.17 6.18
N ALA A 100 -22.01 0.20 7.20
CA ALA A 100 -20.58 -0.11 7.08
C ALA A 100 -20.03 -0.64 8.42
N ALA A 101 -18.86 -1.26 8.35
CA ALA A 101 -18.08 -1.63 9.52
C ALA A 101 -16.92 -0.64 9.66
N VAL A 102 -17.00 0.25 10.64
CA VAL A 102 -16.03 1.35 10.84
C VAL A 102 -15.18 1.03 12.06
N VAL A 103 -13.86 1.21 11.94
CA VAL A 103 -12.96 1.09 13.10
C VAL A 103 -13.35 2.15 14.14
N PRO A 104 -13.64 1.77 15.39
CA PRO A 104 -13.96 2.73 16.44
C PRO A 104 -12.73 3.60 16.74
N CYS A 105 -12.87 4.92 16.63
CA CYS A 105 -11.81 5.88 16.88
C CYS A 105 -12.05 6.62 18.20
N GLY A 106 -10.99 6.81 18.99
CA GLY A 106 -11.06 7.49 20.28
C GLY A 106 -9.85 7.19 21.16
N ILE A 107 -9.94 7.60 22.42
CA ILE A 107 -8.87 7.43 23.42
C ILE A 107 -9.15 6.30 24.42
N SER A 108 -10.31 5.65 24.31
CA SER A 108 -10.73 4.59 25.23
C SER A 108 -10.04 3.27 24.90
N SER A 109 -10.02 2.35 25.86
CA SER A 109 -9.49 1.01 25.63
C SER A 109 -10.26 0.30 24.50
N GLY A 110 -9.53 -0.22 23.51
CA GLY A 110 -10.11 -0.89 22.35
C GLY A 110 -10.51 0.05 21.20
N GLU A 111 -10.24 1.35 21.31
CA GLU A 111 -10.44 2.33 20.23
C GLU A 111 -9.11 2.69 19.56
N PHE A 112 -9.16 3.05 18.28
CA PHE A 112 -8.02 3.52 17.53
C PHE A 112 -7.76 5.00 17.82
N ASN A 113 -6.64 5.31 18.47
CA ASN A 113 -6.22 6.68 18.75
C ASN A 113 -5.61 7.32 17.49
N GLU A 114 -6.42 8.05 16.74
CA GLU A 114 -5.99 8.73 15.52
C GLU A 114 -4.83 9.70 15.76
N ASP A 115 -4.80 10.43 16.88
CA ASP A 115 -3.76 11.42 17.16
C ASP A 115 -2.40 10.79 17.42
N SER A 116 -2.36 9.65 18.11
CA SER A 116 -1.11 8.90 18.36
C SER A 116 -0.43 8.45 17.07
N TRP A 117 -1.21 8.13 16.03
CA TRP A 117 -0.68 7.54 14.79
C TRP A 117 -0.59 8.53 13.62
N LEU A 118 -1.55 9.43 13.46
CA LEU A 118 -1.62 10.37 12.33
C LEU A 118 -0.91 11.71 12.62
N ASN A 119 -0.91 12.15 13.89
CA ASN A 119 -0.46 13.48 14.28
C ASN A 119 0.82 13.48 15.14
N SER A 120 1.45 12.32 15.30
CA SER A 120 2.75 12.26 16.00
C SER A 120 3.79 13.13 15.29
N LYS A 121 4.71 13.72 16.07
CA LYS A 121 5.77 14.60 15.55
C LYS A 121 6.59 13.92 14.44
N ASP A 122 6.70 12.60 14.48
CA ASP A 122 7.45 11.77 13.54
C ASP A 122 6.64 11.34 12.30
N HIS A 123 5.30 11.37 12.35
CA HIS A 123 4.42 10.87 11.27
C HIS A 123 3.50 11.93 10.68
N ARG A 124 3.86 13.22 10.81
CA ARG A 124 3.08 14.31 10.20
C ARG A 124 2.81 13.99 8.72
N SER A 125 1.54 13.80 8.40
CA SER A 125 1.03 13.58 7.04
C SER A 125 1.19 12.16 6.46
N ILE A 126 0.84 11.10 7.20
CA ILE A 126 0.54 9.78 6.61
C ILE A 126 -0.97 9.55 6.36
N ALA A 127 -1.32 8.63 5.47
CA ALA A 127 -2.71 8.25 5.21
C ALA A 127 -3.23 7.27 6.27
N ARG A 128 -4.56 7.22 6.48
CA ARG A 128 -5.20 6.39 7.52
C ARG A 128 -4.86 4.90 7.40
N PHE A 129 -4.77 4.35 6.19
CA PHE A 129 -4.41 2.94 6.01
C PHE A 129 -2.98 2.63 6.48
N ILE A 130 -2.05 3.58 6.34
CA ILE A 130 -0.67 3.47 6.84
C ILE A 130 -0.69 3.49 8.36
N ALA A 131 -1.50 4.37 8.97
CA ALA A 131 -1.64 4.44 10.42
C ALA A 131 -2.21 3.14 11.02
N TYR A 132 -3.20 2.52 10.36
CA TYR A 132 -3.69 1.19 10.75
C TYR A 132 -2.61 0.12 10.65
N ALA A 133 -1.83 0.11 9.56
CA ALA A 133 -0.73 -0.84 9.39
C ALA A 133 0.35 -0.67 10.47
N LEU A 134 0.72 0.57 10.79
CA LEU A 134 1.68 0.88 11.86
C LEU A 134 1.18 0.41 13.23
N CYS A 135 -0.09 0.68 13.55
CA CYS A 135 -0.68 0.27 14.81
C CYS A 135 -0.76 -1.26 14.95
N ALA A 136 -1.21 -1.96 13.92
CA ALA A 136 -1.26 -3.42 13.91
C ALA A 136 0.14 -4.05 13.96
N ALA A 137 1.11 -3.48 13.23
CA ALA A 137 2.48 -3.97 13.26
C ALA A 137 3.14 -3.75 14.62
N ASP A 138 2.89 -2.62 15.28
CA ASP A 138 3.39 -2.34 16.63
C ASP A 138 2.91 -3.38 17.63
N GLU A 139 1.61 -3.68 17.63
CA GLU A 139 1.04 -4.73 18.47
C GLU A 139 1.67 -6.11 18.16
N ALA A 140 1.76 -6.48 16.88
CA ALA A 140 2.30 -7.77 16.47
C ALA A 140 3.77 -7.97 16.88
N LEU A 141 4.59 -6.92 16.81
CA LEU A 141 5.99 -6.97 17.21
C LEU A 141 6.16 -7.09 18.72
N HIS A 142 5.32 -6.40 19.51
CA HIS A 142 5.32 -6.52 20.96
C HIS A 142 4.83 -7.90 21.42
N ASP A 143 3.78 -8.43 20.79
CA ASP A 143 3.27 -9.79 21.05
C ASP A 143 4.35 -10.84 20.74
N ALA A 144 5.05 -10.70 19.60
CA ALA A 144 6.19 -11.54 19.24
C ALA A 144 7.43 -11.34 20.12
N LYS A 145 7.47 -10.29 20.94
CA LYS A 145 8.65 -9.83 21.68
C LYS A 145 9.87 -9.67 20.76
N TRP A 146 9.63 -9.20 19.54
CA TRP A 146 10.66 -9.05 18.51
C TRP A 146 10.92 -7.56 18.24
N LEU A 147 11.98 -7.04 18.85
CA LEU A 147 12.46 -5.67 18.67
C LEU A 147 13.96 -5.69 18.30
N PRO A 148 14.29 -5.91 17.02
CA PRO A 148 15.66 -5.93 16.50
C PRO A 148 16.48 -4.72 16.92
N SER A 149 17.60 -4.97 17.60
CA SER A 149 18.48 -3.89 18.08
C SER A 149 19.78 -3.81 17.29
N ASP A 150 20.41 -4.96 17.00
CA ASP A 150 21.61 -5.04 16.19
C ASP A 150 21.33 -5.09 14.69
N GLN A 151 22.37 -4.78 13.92
CA GLN A 151 22.30 -4.67 12.46
C GLN A 151 21.96 -6.02 11.80
N GLY A 152 22.48 -7.14 12.30
CA GLY A 152 22.23 -8.46 11.73
C GLY A 152 20.77 -8.88 11.90
N GLN A 153 20.15 -8.57 13.04
CA GLN A 153 18.71 -8.80 13.24
C GLN A 153 17.85 -7.94 12.30
N LYS A 154 18.25 -6.68 12.08
CA LYS A 154 17.55 -5.75 11.18
C LYS A 154 17.56 -6.22 9.72
N GLU A 155 18.72 -6.64 9.22
CA GLU A 155 18.88 -7.22 7.86
C GLU A 155 18.15 -8.56 7.68
N ARG A 156 17.82 -9.22 8.80
CA ARG A 156 17.09 -10.50 8.81
C ARG A 156 15.60 -10.32 9.09
N THR A 157 15.13 -9.09 9.24
CA THR A 157 13.74 -8.75 9.48
C THR A 157 13.23 -7.91 8.32
N GLY A 158 12.34 -8.48 7.50
CA GLY A 158 11.69 -7.77 6.39
C GLY A 158 10.23 -7.43 6.69
N VAL A 159 9.64 -6.55 5.87
CA VAL A 159 8.22 -6.16 5.95
C VAL A 159 7.51 -6.49 4.65
N SER A 160 6.35 -7.14 4.76
CA SER A 160 5.45 -7.38 3.63
C SER A 160 4.01 -7.12 4.04
N ILE A 161 3.51 -5.94 3.69
CA ILE A 161 2.15 -5.49 3.96
C ILE A 161 1.51 -5.06 2.64
N GLY A 162 0.38 -5.69 2.32
CA GLY A 162 -0.43 -5.38 1.14
C GLY A 162 -1.61 -4.46 1.47
N GLY A 163 -2.20 -3.91 0.42
CA GLY A 163 -3.44 -3.14 0.48
C GLY A 163 -4.16 -3.17 -0.86
N GLY A 164 -5.48 -2.94 -0.86
CA GLY A 164 -6.29 -2.98 -2.07
C GLY A 164 -6.27 -1.67 -2.86
N ILE A 165 -6.64 -0.57 -2.20
CA ILE A 165 -6.94 0.72 -2.87
C ILE A 165 -6.07 1.90 -2.40
N GLY A 166 -5.28 1.74 -1.33
CA GLY A 166 -4.51 2.83 -0.73
C GLY A 166 -5.43 3.93 -0.17
N SER A 167 -5.13 5.20 -0.50
CA SER A 167 -5.89 6.37 -0.04
C SER A 167 -6.66 7.04 -1.18
N ILE A 168 -7.91 6.60 -1.39
CA ILE A 168 -8.78 7.15 -2.43
C ILE A 168 -9.15 8.62 -2.15
N SER A 169 -9.35 8.99 -0.89
CA SER A 169 -9.71 10.36 -0.49
C SER A 169 -8.60 11.35 -0.87
N ASP A 170 -7.34 11.03 -0.56
CA ASP A 170 -6.20 11.90 -0.91
C ASP A 170 -6.10 12.07 -2.45
N THR A 171 -6.43 11.04 -3.22
CA THR A 171 -6.39 11.08 -4.69
C THR A 171 -7.48 11.97 -5.26
N VAL A 172 -8.71 11.88 -4.72
CA VAL A 172 -9.83 12.75 -5.13
C VAL A 172 -9.54 14.21 -4.76
N ASP A 173 -9.03 14.46 -3.56
CA ASP A 173 -8.66 15.83 -3.12
C ASP A 173 -7.57 16.43 -4.02
N ALA A 174 -6.57 15.63 -4.40
CA ALA A 174 -5.54 16.05 -5.34
C ALA A 174 -6.13 16.37 -6.73
N ALA A 175 -7.02 15.53 -7.24
CA ALA A 175 -7.69 15.77 -8.52
C ALA A 175 -8.51 17.08 -8.48
N GLN A 176 -9.27 17.32 -7.42
CA GLN A 176 -10.02 18.56 -7.22
C GLN A 176 -9.10 19.79 -7.22
N MET A 177 -7.99 19.75 -6.46
CA MET A 177 -7.02 20.84 -6.43
C MET A 177 -6.41 21.14 -7.81
N ILE A 178 -6.19 20.11 -8.63
CA ILE A 178 -5.70 20.27 -10.00
C ILE A 178 -6.77 20.94 -10.88
N CYS A 179 -8.02 20.49 -10.81
CA CYS A 179 -9.15 21.08 -11.53
C CYS A 179 -9.36 22.56 -11.17
N GLU A 180 -9.16 22.92 -9.90
CA GLU A 180 -9.22 24.30 -9.40
C GLU A 180 -7.99 25.15 -9.78
N LYS A 181 -7.04 24.62 -10.55
CA LYS A 181 -5.77 25.28 -10.93
C LYS A 181 -4.88 25.62 -9.73
N ARG A 182 -4.96 24.84 -8.65
CA ARG A 182 -4.22 25.03 -7.39
C ARG A 182 -3.09 24.01 -7.19
N LEU A 183 -2.52 23.47 -8.27
CA LEU A 183 -1.47 22.44 -8.24
C LEU A 183 -0.30 22.78 -7.29
N ARG A 184 0.11 24.05 -7.20
CA ARG A 184 1.20 24.48 -6.29
C ARG A 184 0.90 24.30 -4.79
N ARG A 185 -0.37 24.05 -4.43
CA ARG A 185 -0.78 23.74 -3.05
C ARG A 185 -0.78 22.24 -2.76
N LEU A 186 -0.60 21.38 -3.77
CA LEU A 186 -0.52 19.95 -3.56
C LEU A 186 0.75 19.62 -2.77
N SER A 187 0.57 18.84 -1.70
CA SER A 187 1.69 18.47 -0.82
C SER A 187 2.73 17.64 -1.58
N PRO A 188 4.05 17.90 -1.37
CA PRO A 188 5.11 17.01 -1.86
C PRO A 188 4.97 15.57 -1.35
N PHE A 189 4.29 15.37 -0.22
CA PHE A 189 4.03 14.05 0.37
C PHE A 189 2.81 13.35 -0.24
N PHE A 190 2.12 13.94 -1.22
CA PHE A 190 0.95 13.33 -1.84
C PHE A 190 1.24 11.92 -2.38
N ILE A 191 2.30 11.75 -3.18
CA ILE A 191 2.64 10.45 -3.76
C ILE A 191 2.97 9.41 -2.67
N PRO A 192 3.87 9.69 -1.69
CA PRO A 192 4.08 8.81 -0.56
C PRO A 192 2.81 8.46 0.25
N ARG A 193 1.80 9.33 0.29
CA ARG A 193 0.55 9.04 1.01
C ARG A 193 -0.36 8.06 0.30
N ILE A 194 -0.39 8.05 -1.03
CA ILE A 194 -1.33 7.22 -1.79
C ILE A 194 -0.78 5.84 -2.15
N LEU A 195 0.55 5.68 -2.15
CA LEU A 195 1.23 4.44 -2.53
C LEU A 195 0.98 3.32 -1.52
N ILE A 196 0.41 2.20 -1.98
CA ILE A 196 0.05 1.06 -1.12
C ILE A 196 1.25 0.48 -0.37
N ASN A 197 2.40 0.37 -1.05
CA ASN A 197 3.63 -0.17 -0.45
C ASN A 197 4.19 0.71 0.67
N MET A 198 3.70 1.95 0.83
CA MET A 198 4.14 2.83 1.92
C MET A 198 3.66 2.36 3.29
N ALA A 199 2.64 1.50 3.38
CA ALA A 199 2.35 0.80 4.63
C ALA A 199 3.56 -0.02 5.10
N SER A 200 4.16 -0.82 4.20
CA SER A 200 5.39 -1.56 4.48
C SER A 200 6.57 -0.63 4.75
N GLY A 201 6.73 0.41 3.92
CA GLY A 201 7.81 1.39 4.05
C GLY A 201 7.82 2.09 5.41
N HIS A 202 6.66 2.55 5.89
CA HIS A 202 6.56 3.21 7.19
C HIS A 202 6.86 2.28 8.37
N VAL A 203 6.39 1.02 8.32
CA VAL A 203 6.77 0.03 9.33
C VAL A 203 8.28 -0.22 9.30
N SER A 204 8.87 -0.38 8.11
CA SER A 204 10.31 -0.57 7.94
C SER A 204 11.11 0.60 8.54
N MET A 205 10.72 1.84 8.22
CA MET A 205 11.38 3.04 8.73
C MET A 205 11.23 3.20 10.24
N LYS A 206 10.06 2.90 10.81
CA LYS A 206 9.80 3.04 12.25
C LYS A 206 10.66 2.11 13.09
N TYR A 207 10.84 0.85 12.66
CA TYR A 207 11.59 -0.16 13.42
C TYR A 207 13.01 -0.44 12.91
N GLY A 208 13.40 0.18 11.78
CA GLY A 208 14.73 0.03 11.19
C GLY A 208 14.98 -1.32 10.51
N PHE A 209 13.91 -1.95 10.00
CA PHE A 209 13.97 -3.20 9.22
C PHE A 209 14.58 -2.94 7.84
N GLN A 210 15.33 -3.91 7.31
CA GLN A 210 16.17 -3.76 6.11
C GLN A 210 15.97 -4.90 5.12
#